data_AF-A0A7Z9K5U8-F1
#
_entry.id   AF-A0A7Z9K5U8-F1
#
_cell.length_a   1.000
_cell.length_b   1.000
_cell.length_c   1.000
_cell.angle_alpha   90.00
_cell.angle_beta   90.00
_cell.angle_gamma   90.00
#
_symmetry.space_group_name_H-M   'P 1'
#
loop_
_entity.id
_entity.type
_entity.pdbx_description
1 polymer ?
#
loop_
_entity_poly.entity_id
_entity_poly.type
_entity_poly.pdbx_seq_one_letter_code
_entity_poly.pdbx_strand_id
1 'polypeptide(L)'
;MDAPAKKPLNRDEYRLGNSFVFPPHVIDDIHVKSELGRYRMRGFSLFKKIPHWDDLTFLPGTLTRFVIEGYREKCETKTVIGPRAKNPLKLDIPIYVTGMSFGALSYEAKTALARGATMAGTATCSGEGGMIPDERRYSTKWFYQCIQSRYGFNPHHLMLADGCEFFIGQGCKVGLGGHLMGQKVTDQVAEMRSLPAGIDQRSPARHPDWLGPDDLALKIQEIRETTDWQIPIQLKLGAARVYDDVRMAVKCDPDAIYMDGMEGGTGAGPHIATEETGIPGIAAIRQARKAI
;
A
#
# COMPACT_ATOMS: atom_id res chain seq x y z
N MET A 1 16.37 -53.14 29.34
CA MET A 1 15.34 -53.71 28.44
C MET A 1 14.97 -52.61 27.48
N ASP A 2 15.60 -52.62 26.30
CA ASP A 2 15.34 -51.60 25.27
C ASP A 2 13.97 -51.82 24.66
N ALA A 3 13.16 -50.77 24.61
CA ALA A 3 11.86 -50.79 23.96
C ALA A 3 12.06 -51.09 22.45
N PRO A 4 11.25 -51.97 21.84
CA PRO A 4 11.41 -52.30 20.43
C PRO A 4 11.16 -51.04 19.59
N ALA A 5 12.15 -50.68 18.77
CA ALA A 5 12.01 -49.61 17.79
C ALA A 5 10.81 -49.88 16.90
N LYS A 6 9.83 -48.96 16.88
CA LYS A 6 8.66 -49.06 16.00
C LYS A 6 9.15 -49.15 14.55
N LYS A 7 8.77 -50.21 13.83
CA LYS A 7 8.97 -50.33 12.38
C LYS A 7 8.48 -49.04 11.70
N PRO A 8 9.22 -48.47 10.74
CA PRO A 8 8.68 -47.39 9.93
C PRO A 8 7.42 -47.93 9.23
N LEU A 9 6.29 -47.28 9.50
CA LEU A 9 5.06 -47.57 8.77
C LEU A 9 5.37 -47.27 7.30
N ASN A 10 5.32 -48.31 6.47
CA ASN A 10 5.32 -48.15 5.01
C ASN A 10 4.03 -47.40 4.69
N ARG A 11 4.10 -46.06 4.68
CA ARG A 11 2.97 -45.21 4.35
C ARG A 11 2.74 -45.40 2.87
N ASP A 12 1.82 -46.29 2.52
CA ASP A 12 1.18 -46.29 1.22
C ASP A 12 0.56 -44.89 1.03
N GLU A 13 1.30 -43.99 0.37
CA GLU A 13 0.86 -42.61 0.08
C GLU A 13 -0.38 -42.57 -0.84
N TYR A 14 -0.85 -43.73 -1.29
CA TYR A 14 -1.97 -43.92 -2.23
C TYR A 14 -3.32 -44.28 -1.58
N ARG A 15 -3.49 -44.21 -0.25
CA ARG A 15 -4.75 -44.62 0.43
C ARG A 15 -5.46 -43.57 1.29
N LEU A 16 -5.17 -42.29 1.07
CA LEU A 16 -6.13 -41.24 1.39
C LEU A 16 -6.43 -40.54 0.06
N GLY A 17 -7.67 -40.69 -0.43
CA GLY A 17 -8.10 -39.95 -1.62
C GLY A 17 -7.84 -38.45 -1.44
N ASN A 18 -7.69 -37.73 -2.55
CA ASN A 18 -7.50 -36.28 -2.50
C ASN A 18 -8.77 -35.61 -1.95
N SER A 19 -8.73 -35.19 -0.69
CA SER A 19 -9.80 -34.40 -0.10
C SER A 19 -9.84 -33.03 -0.78
N PHE A 20 -10.98 -32.69 -1.38
CA PHE A 20 -11.20 -31.35 -1.93
C PHE A 20 -11.18 -30.28 -0.84
N VAL A 21 -11.69 -30.59 0.35
CA VAL A 21 -11.79 -29.66 1.48
C VAL A 21 -10.48 -29.58 2.27
N PHE A 22 -9.75 -30.69 2.38
CA PHE A 22 -8.47 -30.78 3.09
C PHE A 22 -7.35 -31.31 2.17
N PRO A 23 -7.00 -30.58 1.10
CA PRO A 23 -5.84 -30.92 0.29
C PRO A 23 -4.54 -30.78 1.11
N PRO A 24 -3.42 -31.38 0.67
CA PRO A 24 -2.17 -31.39 1.43
C PRO A 24 -1.69 -30.02 1.91
N HIS A 25 -1.84 -28.96 1.11
CA HIS A 25 -1.45 -27.60 1.48
C HIS A 25 -2.33 -26.99 2.59
N VAL A 26 -3.62 -27.35 2.66
CA VAL A 26 -4.51 -26.94 3.75
C VAL A 26 -4.14 -27.68 5.04
N ILE A 27 -3.83 -28.98 4.95
CA ILE A 27 -3.39 -29.77 6.09
C ILE A 27 -2.05 -29.24 6.63
N ASP A 28 -1.10 -28.94 5.76
CA ASP A 28 0.18 -28.29 6.11
C ASP A 28 -0.05 -26.97 6.85
N ASP A 29 -0.91 -26.10 6.30
CA ASP A 29 -1.23 -24.83 6.92
C ASP A 29 -1.90 -24.98 8.29
N ILE A 30 -2.76 -25.99 8.48
CA ILE A 30 -3.35 -26.34 9.79
C ILE A 30 -2.26 -26.76 10.78
N HIS A 31 -1.34 -27.65 10.39
CA HIS A 31 -0.26 -28.10 11.25
C HIS A 31 0.66 -26.94 11.64
N VAL A 32 1.09 -26.13 10.68
CA VAL A 32 1.92 -24.94 10.94
C VAL A 32 1.22 -23.96 11.89
N LYS A 33 -0.07 -23.70 11.70
CA LYS A 33 -0.85 -22.84 12.63
C LYS A 33 -0.95 -23.45 14.02
N SER A 34 -1.10 -24.77 14.13
CA SER A 34 -1.17 -25.47 15.42
C SER A 34 0.15 -25.43 16.19
N GLU A 35 1.29 -25.52 15.49
CA GLU A 35 2.62 -25.41 16.08
C GLU A 35 2.97 -23.97 16.47
N LEU A 36 2.64 -23.00 15.61
CA LEU A 36 2.91 -21.59 15.85
C LEU A 36 1.98 -20.96 16.90
N GLY A 37 0.79 -21.53 17.11
CA GLY A 37 -0.27 -20.94 17.94
C GLY A 37 -0.85 -19.63 17.37
N ARG A 38 -0.57 -19.31 16.10
CA ARG A 38 -0.98 -18.08 15.41
C ARG A 38 -1.06 -18.29 13.90
N TYR A 39 -1.68 -17.34 13.20
CA TYR A 39 -1.72 -17.33 11.73
C TYR A 39 -0.35 -17.03 11.11
N ARG A 40 -0.13 -17.52 9.89
CA ARG A 40 1.12 -17.29 9.13
C ARG A 40 1.21 -15.83 8.68
N MET A 41 2.38 -15.25 8.90
CA MET A 41 2.76 -13.93 8.41
C MET A 41 3.71 -14.07 7.22
N ARG A 42 3.58 -13.22 6.22
CA ARG A 42 4.53 -13.13 5.09
C ARG A 42 4.66 -11.71 4.57
N GLY A 43 5.71 -11.46 3.78
CA GLY A 43 5.78 -10.31 2.89
C GLY A 43 5.43 -10.68 1.45
N PHE A 44 5.65 -9.74 0.54
CA PHE A 44 5.32 -9.78 -0.90
C PHE A 44 3.83 -9.62 -1.19
N SER A 45 3.47 -9.80 -2.47
CA SER A 45 2.10 -9.79 -2.97
C SER A 45 1.48 -11.21 -2.88
N LEU A 46 0.25 -11.33 -3.36
CA LEU A 46 -0.48 -12.58 -3.51
C LEU A 46 0.18 -13.53 -4.52
N PHE A 47 -0.06 -14.82 -4.34
CA PHE A 47 0.45 -15.89 -5.23
C PHE A 47 -0.61 -16.39 -6.19
N LYS A 48 -1.89 -16.12 -5.90
CA LYS A 48 -3.01 -16.45 -6.78
C LYS A 48 -2.89 -15.75 -8.13
N LYS A 49 -3.23 -16.46 -9.21
CA LYS A 49 -3.33 -15.84 -10.52
C LYS A 49 -4.60 -14.99 -10.59
N ILE A 50 -4.44 -13.71 -10.89
CA ILE A 50 -5.53 -12.76 -11.14
C ILE A 50 -5.35 -12.15 -12.53
N PRO A 51 -6.37 -11.49 -13.11
CA PRO A 51 -6.20 -10.71 -14.34
C PRO A 51 -5.08 -9.67 -14.19
N HIS A 52 -4.14 -9.64 -15.13
CA HIS A 52 -2.98 -8.76 -15.10
C HIS A 52 -3.09 -7.64 -16.15
N TRP A 53 -2.37 -6.53 -15.95
CA TRP A 53 -2.43 -5.38 -16.87
C TRP A 53 -1.93 -5.73 -18.27
N ASP A 54 -1.06 -6.74 -18.39
CA ASP A 54 -0.59 -7.28 -19.67
C ASP A 54 -1.65 -8.05 -20.46
N ASP A 55 -2.77 -8.44 -19.81
CA ASP A 55 -3.90 -9.09 -20.49
C ASP A 55 -4.78 -8.07 -21.24
N LEU A 56 -4.52 -6.77 -21.10
CA LEU A 56 -5.32 -5.71 -21.74
C LEU A 56 -4.99 -5.58 -23.23
N THR A 57 -6.04 -5.42 -24.04
CA THR A 57 -5.93 -5.01 -25.45
C THR A 57 -6.36 -3.55 -25.58
N PHE A 58 -5.51 -2.71 -26.16
CA PHE A 58 -5.83 -1.31 -26.42
C PHE A 58 -6.51 -1.15 -27.78
N LEU A 59 -7.53 -0.29 -27.83
CA LEU A 59 -8.15 0.12 -29.09
C LEU A 59 -7.32 1.24 -29.72
N PRO A 60 -6.70 1.02 -30.90
CA PRO A 60 -5.91 2.06 -31.54
C PRO A 60 -6.79 3.19 -32.08
N GLY A 61 -6.23 4.39 -32.13
CA GLY A 61 -6.85 5.53 -32.82
C GLY A 61 -6.95 5.28 -34.32
N THR A 62 -8.07 5.71 -34.92
CA THR A 62 -8.29 5.64 -36.37
C THR A 62 -8.94 6.96 -36.84
N LEU A 63 -10.17 6.95 -37.35
CA LEU A 63 -10.85 8.14 -37.88
C LEU A 63 -11.41 9.05 -36.79
N THR A 64 -11.81 8.50 -35.63
CA THR A 64 -12.44 9.29 -34.54
C THR A 64 -11.42 9.90 -33.58
N ARG A 65 -10.18 9.39 -33.58
CA ARG A 65 -9.05 9.89 -32.80
C ARG A 65 -7.77 9.67 -33.60
N PHE A 66 -7.17 10.76 -34.04
CA PHE A 66 -5.89 10.69 -34.74
C PHE A 66 -4.78 10.27 -33.78
N VAL A 67 -3.91 9.38 -34.26
CA VAL A 67 -2.71 8.96 -33.55
C VAL A 67 -1.62 10.00 -33.73
N ILE A 68 -0.79 10.18 -32.71
CA ILE A 68 0.39 11.04 -32.80
C ILE A 68 1.41 10.44 -33.78
N GLU A 69 1.99 11.28 -34.63
CA GLU A 69 3.14 10.89 -35.45
C GLU A 69 4.42 11.03 -34.62
N GLY A 70 4.92 9.93 -34.05
CA GLY A 70 6.01 9.95 -33.06
C GLY A 70 7.34 10.59 -33.51
N TYR A 71 7.54 10.84 -34.81
CA TYR A 71 8.71 11.56 -35.35
C TYR A 71 8.49 13.07 -35.51
N ARG A 72 7.25 13.56 -35.41
CA ARG A 72 6.87 14.99 -35.52
C ARG A 72 6.32 15.55 -34.23
N GLU A 73 5.57 14.73 -33.50
CA GLU A 73 4.84 15.11 -32.31
C GLU A 73 5.46 14.44 -31.08
N LYS A 74 5.52 15.19 -29.97
CA LYS A 74 6.03 14.68 -28.69
C LYS A 74 4.88 14.11 -27.88
N CYS A 75 5.06 12.91 -27.34
CA CYS A 75 4.15 12.34 -26.35
C CYS A 75 4.44 12.99 -24.99
N GLU A 76 3.46 13.70 -24.42
CA GLU A 76 3.59 14.28 -23.09
C GLU A 76 3.24 13.26 -22.01
N THR A 77 4.23 12.91 -21.18
CA THR A 77 4.09 12.00 -20.03
C THR A 77 3.83 12.73 -18.72
N LYS A 78 3.84 14.06 -18.76
CA LYS A 78 3.69 14.91 -17.59
C LYS A 78 2.35 14.65 -16.91
N THR A 79 2.40 14.41 -15.61
CA THR A 79 1.22 14.11 -14.79
C THR A 79 1.12 15.13 -13.67
N VAL A 80 -0.07 15.67 -13.43
CA VAL A 80 -0.33 16.63 -12.37
C VAL A 80 -1.29 16.03 -11.36
N ILE A 81 -0.85 15.93 -10.11
CA ILE A 81 -1.68 15.47 -8.99
C ILE A 81 -2.15 16.69 -8.20
N GLY A 82 -3.46 16.76 -7.99
CA GLY A 82 -4.11 17.84 -7.28
C GLY A 82 -4.02 19.21 -7.95
N PRO A 83 -4.53 19.37 -9.19
CA PRO A 83 -4.42 20.62 -9.95
C PRO A 83 -5.12 21.83 -9.29
N ARG A 84 -5.97 21.60 -8.28
CA ARG A 84 -6.65 22.66 -7.51
C ARG A 84 -5.82 23.18 -6.33
N ALA A 85 -4.77 22.45 -5.92
CA ALA A 85 -3.87 22.91 -4.88
C ALA A 85 -3.01 24.07 -5.40
N LYS A 86 -2.57 24.97 -4.50
CA LYS A 86 -1.75 26.12 -4.88
C LYS A 86 -0.39 25.70 -5.45
N ASN A 87 0.23 24.67 -4.87
CA ASN A 87 1.43 24.01 -5.39
C ASN A 87 1.08 22.57 -5.78
N PRO A 88 0.51 22.34 -6.98
CA PRO A 88 0.15 21.00 -7.41
C PRO A 88 1.41 20.18 -7.67
N LEU A 89 1.34 18.87 -7.40
CA LEU A 89 2.48 17.99 -7.59
C LEU A 89 2.62 17.63 -9.07
N LYS A 90 3.71 18.08 -9.70
CA LYS A 90 3.97 17.89 -11.14
C LYS A 90 5.04 16.81 -11.33
N LEU A 91 4.67 15.67 -11.90
CA LEU A 91 5.56 14.57 -12.24
C LEU A 91 5.93 14.65 -13.72
N ASP A 92 7.17 14.32 -14.06
CA ASP A 92 7.62 14.30 -15.46
C ASP A 92 7.13 13.04 -16.19
N ILE A 93 6.81 11.99 -15.43
CA ILE A 93 6.28 10.71 -15.90
C ILE A 93 5.06 10.27 -15.07
N PRO A 94 4.16 9.42 -15.60
CA PRO A 94 2.93 8.98 -14.92
C PRO A 94 3.17 7.82 -13.93
N ILE A 95 4.37 7.74 -13.35
CA ILE A 95 4.80 6.65 -12.46
C ILE A 95 5.54 7.26 -11.30
N TYR A 96 5.22 6.90 -10.07
CA TYR A 96 5.97 7.31 -8.88
C TYR A 96 6.13 6.14 -7.91
N VAL A 97 7.06 6.26 -6.97
CA VAL A 97 7.34 5.21 -5.98
C VAL A 97 6.34 5.33 -4.82
N THR A 98 5.44 4.34 -4.70
CA THR A 98 4.42 4.30 -3.64
C THR A 98 5.02 4.17 -2.24
N GLY A 99 4.20 4.43 -1.22
CA GLY A 99 4.62 4.46 0.18
C GLY A 99 5.02 3.10 0.71
N MET A 100 6.29 2.97 1.12
CA MET A 100 6.83 1.83 1.85
C MET A 100 7.56 2.35 3.08
N SER A 101 7.23 1.81 4.26
CA SER A 101 7.71 2.36 5.52
C SER A 101 9.18 2.06 5.79
N PHE A 102 9.86 2.98 6.47
CA PHE A 102 11.09 2.67 7.18
C PHE A 102 10.82 1.62 8.25
N GLY A 103 11.63 0.56 8.27
CA GLY A 103 11.41 -0.66 9.05
C GLY A 103 10.92 -1.83 8.17
N ALA A 104 10.00 -1.58 7.23
CA ALA A 104 9.71 -2.57 6.18
C ALA A 104 10.86 -2.63 5.16
N LEU A 105 11.34 -1.46 4.75
CA LEU A 105 12.56 -1.26 3.97
C LEU A 105 13.71 -0.77 4.85
N SER A 106 14.94 -1.05 4.41
CA SER A 106 16.15 -0.49 5.01
C SER A 106 16.30 1.00 4.69
N TYR A 107 17.15 1.66 5.47
CA TYR A 107 17.49 3.07 5.27
C TYR A 107 18.10 3.31 3.89
N GLU A 108 18.99 2.43 3.45
CA GLU A 108 19.69 2.50 2.17
C GLU A 108 18.70 2.36 1.01
N ALA A 109 17.72 1.46 1.13
CA ALA A 109 16.70 1.27 0.11
C ALA A 109 15.82 2.52 -0.03
N LYS A 110 15.39 3.12 1.09
CA LYS A 110 14.61 4.37 1.10
C LYS A 110 15.40 5.52 0.45
N THR A 111 16.66 5.68 0.81
CA THR A 111 17.55 6.71 0.25
C THR A 111 17.83 6.48 -1.24
N ALA A 112 18.04 5.23 -1.67
CA ALA A 112 18.23 4.89 -3.07
C ALA A 112 16.98 5.18 -3.91
N LEU A 113 15.80 4.83 -3.41
CA LEU A 113 14.52 5.13 -4.05
C LEU A 113 14.27 6.64 -4.18
N ALA A 114 14.58 7.41 -3.13
CA ALA A 114 14.50 8.87 -3.14
C ALA A 114 15.35 9.48 -4.25
N ARG A 115 16.63 9.09 -4.34
CA ARG A 115 17.54 9.56 -5.39
C ARG A 115 17.07 9.16 -6.78
N GLY A 116 16.68 7.89 -6.95
CA GLY A 116 16.20 7.36 -8.23
C GLY A 116 14.93 8.06 -8.72
N ALA A 117 13.96 8.30 -7.85
CA ALA A 117 12.74 9.02 -8.19
C ALA A 117 13.02 10.48 -8.59
N THR A 118 13.89 11.16 -7.86
CA THR A 118 14.35 12.51 -8.19
C THR A 118 15.01 12.56 -9.58
N MET A 119 15.92 11.61 -9.87
CA MET A 119 16.56 11.50 -11.19
C MET A 119 15.55 11.23 -12.31
N ALA A 120 14.50 10.45 -12.03
CA ALA A 120 13.42 10.16 -12.96
C ALA A 120 12.35 11.28 -13.04
N GLY A 121 12.49 12.36 -12.26
CA GLY A 121 11.53 13.46 -12.28
C GLY A 121 10.18 13.14 -11.62
N THR A 122 10.16 12.14 -10.73
CA THR A 122 8.94 11.66 -10.08
C THR A 122 8.99 11.73 -8.56
N ALA A 123 7.90 11.32 -7.91
CA ALA A 123 7.72 11.39 -6.48
C ALA A 123 8.05 10.08 -5.74
N THR A 124 8.31 10.23 -4.44
CA THR A 124 8.36 9.16 -3.46
C THR A 124 7.32 9.41 -2.37
N CYS A 125 7.03 8.39 -1.55
CA CYS A 125 6.18 8.52 -0.38
C CYS A 125 6.87 7.91 0.85
N SER A 126 6.72 8.59 2.00
CA SER A 126 7.29 8.17 3.29
C SER A 126 6.87 6.75 3.69
N GLY A 127 5.64 6.37 3.32
CA GLY A 127 4.98 5.20 3.87
C GLY A 127 4.69 5.37 5.37
N GLU A 128 4.32 4.26 6.00
CA GLU A 128 3.85 4.20 7.39
C GLU A 128 4.93 4.42 8.48
N GLY A 129 6.15 4.79 8.08
CA GLY A 129 7.31 4.83 8.98
C GLY A 129 7.64 6.20 9.58
N GLY A 130 7.04 7.27 9.06
CA GLY A 130 7.43 8.66 9.31
C GLY A 130 8.53 9.14 8.35
N MET A 131 9.17 10.28 8.66
CA MET A 131 10.17 10.93 7.80
C MET A 131 11.62 10.60 8.18
N ILE A 132 12.37 9.96 7.28
CA ILE A 132 13.83 9.92 7.39
C ILE A 132 14.40 11.23 6.83
N PRO A 133 15.29 11.95 7.54
CA PRO A 133 15.86 13.22 7.06
C PRO A 133 16.52 13.11 5.68
N ASP A 134 17.26 12.03 5.43
CA ASP A 134 17.94 11.82 4.14
C ASP A 134 16.97 11.46 3.01
N GLU A 135 15.92 10.66 3.29
CA GLU A 135 14.87 10.41 2.31
C GLU A 135 14.24 11.73 1.85
N ARG A 136 13.89 12.61 2.79
CA ARG A 136 13.33 13.93 2.47
C ARG A 136 14.33 14.78 1.71
N ARG A 137 15.60 14.82 2.13
CA ARG A 137 16.67 15.61 1.49
C ARG A 137 16.87 15.23 0.03
N TYR A 138 16.82 13.93 -0.28
CA TYR A 138 17.06 13.44 -1.64
C TYR A 138 15.82 13.42 -2.53
N SER A 139 14.62 13.47 -1.95
CA SER A 139 13.36 13.50 -2.71
C SER A 139 13.00 14.94 -3.11
N THR A 140 12.97 15.24 -4.40
CA THR A 140 12.49 16.55 -4.90
C THR A 140 10.97 16.70 -4.84
N LYS A 141 10.26 15.58 -4.84
CA LYS A 141 8.80 15.47 -4.84
C LYS A 141 8.46 14.37 -3.85
N TRP A 142 7.83 14.71 -2.73
CA TRP A 142 7.67 13.76 -1.63
C TRP A 142 6.30 13.86 -0.98
N PHE A 143 5.61 12.72 -0.92
CA PHE A 143 4.39 12.55 -0.15
C PHE A 143 4.72 12.14 1.28
N TYR A 144 4.05 12.80 2.24
CA TYR A 144 4.06 12.37 3.62
C TYR A 144 2.76 11.64 3.97
N GLN A 145 2.89 10.40 4.43
CA GLN A 145 1.75 9.52 4.67
C GLN A 145 1.23 9.65 6.10
N CYS A 146 -0.07 9.87 6.24
CA CYS A 146 -0.80 9.96 7.50
C CYS A 146 -1.62 8.68 7.72
N ILE A 147 -1.15 7.80 8.61
CA ILE A 147 -1.71 6.45 8.85
C ILE A 147 -2.57 6.38 10.10
N GLN A 148 -3.32 5.28 10.27
CA GLN A 148 -4.25 5.07 11.39
C GLN A 148 -3.60 5.26 12.77
N SER A 149 -2.40 4.71 12.97
CA SER A 149 -1.69 4.75 14.25
C SER A 149 -0.92 6.05 14.50
N ARG A 150 -0.81 6.95 13.50
CA ARG A 150 0.00 8.17 13.55
C ARG A 150 1.48 7.92 13.90
N TYR A 151 2.01 6.71 13.69
CA TYR A 151 3.41 6.42 14.00
C TYR A 151 4.35 7.34 13.23
N GLY A 152 5.23 8.01 13.98
CA GLY A 152 6.21 8.95 13.41
C GLY A 152 5.57 10.12 12.65
N PHE A 153 4.26 10.39 12.85
CA PHE A 153 3.57 11.54 12.27
C PHE A 153 3.91 12.80 13.05
N ASN A 154 4.54 13.76 12.39
CA ASN A 154 4.95 15.03 12.98
C ASN A 154 4.49 16.19 12.08
N PRO A 155 3.70 17.15 12.60
CA PRO A 155 3.28 18.33 11.84
C PRO A 155 4.46 19.11 11.23
N HIS A 156 5.61 19.17 11.89
CA HIS A 156 6.80 19.82 11.33
C HIS A 156 7.34 19.09 10.09
N HIS A 157 7.19 17.76 10.01
CA HIS A 157 7.56 17.00 8.82
C HIS A 157 6.52 17.17 7.70
N LEU A 158 5.23 17.28 8.06
CA LEU A 158 4.16 17.59 7.12
C LEU A 158 4.40 18.92 6.41
N MET A 159 4.88 19.95 7.11
CA MET A 159 5.23 21.25 6.51
C MET A 159 6.35 21.16 5.46
N LEU A 160 7.13 20.08 5.45
CA LEU A 160 8.19 19.85 4.47
C LEU A 160 7.70 19.04 3.27
N ALA A 161 6.48 18.51 3.30
CA ALA A 161 5.95 17.64 2.25
C ALA A 161 5.54 18.42 1.01
N ASP A 162 5.56 17.77 -0.15
CA ASP A 162 5.01 18.31 -1.42
C ASP A 162 3.60 17.78 -1.70
N GLY A 163 3.12 16.85 -0.85
CA GLY A 163 1.78 16.29 -0.86
C GLY A 163 1.54 15.48 0.42
N CYS A 164 0.28 15.37 0.83
CA CYS A 164 -0.11 14.53 1.97
C CYS A 164 -0.92 13.33 1.47
N GLU A 165 -0.60 12.12 1.93
CA GLU A 165 -1.37 10.92 1.63
C GLU A 165 -2.05 10.41 2.90
N PHE A 166 -3.38 10.51 2.97
CA PHE A 166 -4.16 9.84 4.01
C PHE A 166 -4.32 8.36 3.64
N PHE A 167 -3.77 7.51 4.51
CA PHE A 167 -3.77 6.07 4.30
C PHE A 167 -5.01 5.44 4.94
N ILE A 168 -6.03 5.18 4.13
CA ILE A 168 -7.25 4.49 4.57
C ILE A 168 -7.05 2.98 4.52
N GLY A 169 -6.36 2.48 3.50
CA GLY A 169 -6.02 1.07 3.39
C GLY A 169 -5.05 0.75 2.25
N GLN A 170 -4.59 -0.48 2.23
CA GLN A 170 -3.74 -1.04 1.17
C GLN A 170 -4.35 -2.29 0.57
N GLY A 171 -3.99 -2.57 -0.68
CA GLY A 171 -4.54 -3.70 -1.44
C GLY A 171 -4.20 -5.08 -0.87
N CYS A 172 -2.96 -5.27 -0.41
CA CYS A 172 -2.47 -6.55 0.10
C CYS A 172 -3.16 -7.07 1.37
N LYS A 173 -3.90 -6.20 2.08
CA LYS A 173 -4.57 -6.54 3.35
C LYS A 173 -5.69 -5.54 3.60
N VAL A 174 -6.63 -5.46 2.66
CA VAL A 174 -7.74 -4.50 2.75
C VAL A 174 -8.53 -4.73 4.05
N GLY A 175 -8.82 -3.63 4.77
CA GLY A 175 -9.51 -3.68 6.06
C GLY A 175 -8.63 -4.00 7.26
N LEU A 176 -7.31 -4.14 7.09
CA LEU A 176 -6.34 -4.33 8.16
C LEU A 176 -5.32 -3.18 8.21
N GLY A 177 -4.74 -2.96 9.37
CA GLY A 177 -3.68 -1.97 9.55
C GLY A 177 -2.28 -2.47 9.16
N GLY A 178 -1.34 -1.54 9.18
CA GLY A 178 0.09 -1.79 9.12
C GLY A 178 0.56 -2.87 10.10
N HIS A 179 1.55 -3.66 9.67
CA HIS A 179 2.19 -4.67 10.51
C HIS A 179 3.69 -4.56 10.32
N LEU A 180 4.44 -4.52 11.42
CA LEU A 180 5.89 -4.59 11.42
C LEU A 180 6.34 -5.58 12.49
N MET A 181 7.10 -6.60 12.09
CA MET A 181 7.60 -7.62 13.01
C MET A 181 8.63 -7.00 13.97
N GLY A 182 8.59 -7.38 15.25
CA GLY A 182 9.46 -6.87 16.30
C GLY A 182 10.95 -7.05 15.99
N GLN A 183 11.31 -8.12 15.28
CA GLN A 183 12.68 -8.35 14.79
C GLN A 183 13.18 -7.23 13.86
N LYS A 184 12.28 -6.48 13.20
CA LYS A 184 12.60 -5.33 12.35
C LYS A 184 12.46 -3.98 13.07
N VAL A 185 12.00 -3.98 14.32
CA VAL A 185 11.90 -2.79 15.15
C VAL A 185 13.24 -2.59 15.86
N THR A 186 14.20 -2.09 15.09
CA THR A 186 15.50 -1.64 15.61
C THR A 186 15.30 -0.39 16.48
N ASP A 187 16.32 -0.02 17.26
CA ASP A 187 16.25 1.17 18.13
C ASP A 187 15.93 2.45 17.36
N GLN A 188 16.45 2.59 16.13
CA GLN A 188 16.14 3.72 15.25
C GLN A 188 14.66 3.75 14.83
N VAL A 189 14.08 2.58 14.48
CA VAL A 189 12.66 2.47 14.11
C VAL A 189 11.77 2.71 15.34
N ALA A 190 12.19 2.21 16.49
CA ALA A 190 11.54 2.41 17.79
C ALA A 190 11.48 3.89 18.18
N GLU A 191 12.62 4.59 18.15
CA GLU A 191 12.72 6.03 18.46
C GLU A 191 11.82 6.86 17.54
N MET A 192 11.91 6.62 16.24
CA MET A 192 11.13 7.33 15.22
C MET A 192 9.61 7.17 15.39
N ARG A 193 9.17 6.02 15.91
CA ARG A 193 7.75 5.71 16.12
C ARG A 193 7.31 5.93 17.57
N SER A 194 8.22 6.34 18.46
CA SER A 194 7.99 6.45 19.91
C SER A 194 7.44 5.17 20.53
N LEU A 195 8.01 4.02 20.14
CA LEU A 195 7.62 2.69 20.57
C LEU A 195 8.82 1.90 21.11
N PRO A 196 8.61 0.90 21.98
CA PRO A 196 9.69 0.03 22.44
C PRO A 196 10.27 -0.84 21.32
N ALA A 197 11.60 -1.03 21.33
CA ALA A 197 12.32 -1.89 20.40
C ALA A 197 11.96 -3.37 20.60
N GLY A 198 12.06 -4.16 19.52
CA GLY A 198 11.85 -5.61 19.56
C GLY A 198 10.39 -6.08 19.65
N ILE A 199 9.42 -5.17 19.74
CA ILE A 199 7.98 -5.52 19.88
C ILE A 199 7.26 -5.41 18.53
N ASP A 200 6.45 -6.42 18.21
CA ASP A 200 5.58 -6.41 17.03
C ASP A 200 4.66 -5.18 17.04
N GLN A 201 4.69 -4.40 15.96
CA GLN A 201 3.82 -3.23 15.80
C GLN A 201 2.62 -3.59 14.93
N ARG A 202 1.43 -3.27 15.42
CA ARG A 202 0.16 -3.48 14.73
C ARG A 202 -0.64 -2.19 14.77
N SER A 203 -0.78 -1.56 13.61
CA SER A 203 -1.62 -0.40 13.48
C SER A 203 -3.10 -0.81 13.56
N PRO A 204 -3.97 0.03 14.14
CA PRO A 204 -5.41 -0.18 14.08
C PRO A 204 -5.92 -0.29 12.63
N ALA A 205 -7.02 -1.02 12.43
CA ALA A 205 -7.63 -1.17 11.11
C ALA A 205 -8.29 0.12 10.60
N ARG A 206 -8.73 0.98 11.51
CA ARG A 206 -9.33 2.29 11.23
C ARG A 206 -8.59 3.37 11.98
N HIS A 207 -8.62 4.59 11.45
CA HIS A 207 -8.20 5.76 12.20
C HIS A 207 -9.05 5.90 13.47
N PRO A 208 -8.43 6.13 14.64
CA PRO A 208 -9.16 6.24 15.90
C PRO A 208 -9.92 7.56 16.04
N ASP A 209 -9.54 8.57 15.26
CA ASP A 209 -9.98 9.97 15.35
C ASP A 209 -11.10 10.35 14.38
N TRP A 210 -11.61 9.39 13.58
CA TRP A 210 -12.79 9.59 12.73
C TRP A 210 -13.54 8.28 12.50
N LEU A 211 -14.87 8.36 12.32
CA LEU A 211 -15.72 7.18 12.12
C LEU A 211 -16.40 7.18 10.74
N GLY A 212 -16.66 8.36 10.19
CA GLY A 212 -17.37 8.52 8.93
C GLY A 212 -16.76 9.55 7.98
N PRO A 213 -17.40 9.75 6.82
CA PRO A 213 -16.92 10.71 5.82
C PRO A 213 -16.91 12.17 6.27
N ASP A 214 -17.86 12.55 7.13
CA ASP A 214 -17.95 13.93 7.62
C ASP A 214 -16.75 14.25 8.52
N ASP A 215 -16.39 13.32 9.41
CA ASP A 215 -15.18 13.41 10.22
C ASP A 215 -13.90 13.40 9.35
N LEU A 216 -13.85 12.56 8.31
CA LEU A 216 -12.73 12.51 7.38
C LEU A 216 -12.57 13.85 6.63
N ALA A 217 -13.67 14.50 6.24
CA ALA A 217 -13.63 15.81 5.62
C ALA A 217 -13.02 16.86 6.57
N LEU A 218 -13.34 16.81 7.87
CA LEU A 218 -12.69 17.66 8.87
C LEU A 218 -11.19 17.37 8.97
N LYS A 219 -10.77 16.10 8.94
CA LYS A 219 -9.33 15.74 8.94
C LYS A 219 -8.59 16.22 7.71
N ILE A 220 -9.23 16.21 6.54
CA ILE A 220 -8.67 16.81 5.33
C ILE A 220 -8.52 18.32 5.52
N GLN A 221 -9.54 18.99 6.05
CA GLN A 221 -9.48 20.44 6.35
C GLN A 221 -8.36 20.78 7.34
N GLU A 222 -8.19 20.01 8.43
CA GLU A 222 -7.10 20.19 9.40
C GLU A 222 -5.71 20.17 8.72
N ILE A 223 -5.49 19.24 7.77
CA ILE A 223 -4.24 19.17 7.01
C ILE A 223 -4.12 20.34 6.03
N ARG A 224 -5.21 20.76 5.38
CA ARG A 224 -5.21 21.94 4.50
C ARG A 224 -4.82 23.20 5.27
N GLU A 225 -5.41 23.42 6.44
CA GLU A 225 -5.09 24.56 7.31
C GLU A 225 -3.65 24.50 7.79
N THR A 226 -3.20 23.33 8.27
CA THR A 226 -1.82 23.15 8.74
C THR A 226 -0.81 23.50 7.64
N THR A 227 -1.11 23.12 6.39
CA THR A 227 -0.23 23.31 5.24
C THR A 227 -0.50 24.61 4.47
N ASP A 228 -1.31 25.53 5.00
CA ASP A 228 -1.69 26.79 4.36
C ASP A 228 -2.21 26.60 2.92
N TRP A 229 -2.97 25.52 2.71
CA TRP A 229 -3.57 25.14 1.41
C TRP A 229 -2.54 25.00 0.28
N GLN A 230 -1.26 24.82 0.62
CA GLN A 230 -0.18 24.83 -0.35
C GLN A 230 -0.10 23.50 -1.11
N ILE A 231 -0.30 22.37 -0.44
CA ILE A 231 0.00 21.03 -0.99
C ILE A 231 -1.27 20.23 -1.29
N PRO A 232 -1.23 19.31 -2.29
CA PRO A 232 -2.34 18.41 -2.57
C PRO A 232 -2.49 17.32 -1.50
N ILE A 233 -3.75 16.92 -1.27
CA ILE A 233 -4.11 15.80 -0.38
C ILE A 233 -4.65 14.63 -1.20
N GLN A 234 -4.05 13.46 -1.01
CA GLN A 234 -4.43 12.20 -1.65
C GLN A 234 -5.08 11.25 -0.62
N LEU A 235 -6.17 10.58 -0.99
CA LEU A 235 -6.72 9.47 -0.19
C LEU A 235 -6.32 8.14 -0.81
N LYS A 236 -5.59 7.31 -0.07
CA LYS A 236 -5.23 5.95 -0.48
C LYS A 236 -6.20 4.92 0.08
N LEU A 237 -6.96 4.31 -0.83
CA LEU A 237 -8.00 3.34 -0.53
C LEU A 237 -7.54 1.93 -0.97
N GLY A 238 -7.75 0.94 -0.11
CA GLY A 238 -7.66 -0.46 -0.50
C GLY A 238 -8.89 -0.88 -1.30
N ALA A 239 -8.71 -1.56 -2.43
CA ALA A 239 -9.81 -1.91 -3.31
C ALA A 239 -10.70 -3.01 -2.72
N ALA A 240 -11.85 -2.62 -2.15
CA ALA A 240 -12.93 -3.53 -1.73
C ALA A 240 -14.29 -3.10 -2.30
N ARG A 241 -14.99 -2.19 -1.63
CA ARG A 241 -16.29 -1.67 -2.08
C ARG A 241 -16.10 -0.40 -2.90
N VAL A 242 -15.30 -0.51 -3.95
CA VAL A 242 -14.71 0.64 -4.66
C VAL A 242 -15.74 1.67 -5.11
N TYR A 243 -16.89 1.26 -5.66
CA TYR A 243 -17.93 2.21 -6.07
C TYR A 243 -18.44 3.09 -4.91
N ASP A 244 -18.73 2.49 -3.76
CA ASP A 244 -19.25 3.21 -2.60
C ASP A 244 -18.16 4.02 -1.90
N ASP A 245 -16.98 3.42 -1.72
CA ASP A 245 -15.85 4.03 -1.02
C ASP A 245 -15.33 5.27 -1.77
N VAL A 246 -15.26 5.21 -3.11
CA VAL A 246 -14.85 6.37 -3.94
C VAL A 246 -15.91 7.45 -3.92
N ARG A 247 -17.20 7.10 -4.00
CA ARG A 247 -18.29 8.09 -3.93
C ARG A 247 -18.28 8.84 -2.59
N MET A 248 -17.97 8.13 -1.52
CA MET A 248 -17.78 8.71 -0.19
C MET A 248 -16.53 9.60 -0.16
N ALA A 249 -15.39 9.11 -0.65
CA ALA A 249 -14.13 9.85 -0.70
C ALA A 249 -14.24 11.17 -1.48
N VAL A 250 -14.95 11.18 -2.60
CA VAL A 250 -15.18 12.41 -3.40
C VAL A 250 -15.88 13.49 -2.58
N LYS A 251 -16.83 13.14 -1.71
CA LYS A 251 -17.53 14.10 -0.85
C LYS A 251 -16.62 14.73 0.20
N CYS A 252 -15.53 14.07 0.56
CA CYS A 252 -14.53 14.60 1.49
C CYS A 252 -13.58 15.62 0.81
N ASP A 253 -13.75 15.88 -0.49
CA ASP A 253 -12.97 16.84 -1.30
C ASP A 253 -11.43 16.70 -1.24
N PRO A 254 -10.88 15.49 -1.47
CA PRO A 254 -9.45 15.32 -1.68
C PRO A 254 -9.04 15.84 -3.07
N ASP A 255 -7.75 16.09 -3.22
CA ASP A 255 -7.16 16.51 -4.50
C ASP A 255 -6.84 15.32 -5.42
N ALA A 256 -6.70 14.11 -4.85
CA ALA A 256 -6.55 12.86 -5.58
C ALA A 256 -7.07 11.65 -4.80
N ILE A 257 -7.50 10.62 -5.53
CA ILE A 257 -7.88 9.32 -4.96
C ILE A 257 -6.94 8.27 -5.55
N TYR A 258 -6.21 7.57 -4.69
CA TYR A 258 -5.38 6.43 -5.00
C TYR A 258 -6.21 5.16 -4.75
N MET A 259 -6.34 4.32 -5.78
CA MET A 259 -6.87 2.97 -5.61
C MET A 259 -5.77 1.91 -5.60
N ASP A 260 -5.67 1.18 -4.49
CA ASP A 260 -4.70 0.09 -4.29
C ASP A 260 -5.38 -1.26 -4.52
N GLY A 261 -5.10 -1.90 -5.66
CA GLY A 261 -5.63 -3.21 -6.04
C GLY A 261 -5.06 -4.33 -5.18
N MET A 262 -5.75 -5.46 -5.10
CA MET A 262 -5.35 -6.60 -4.24
C MET A 262 -3.91 -7.08 -4.50
N GLU A 263 -3.39 -6.89 -5.72
CA GLU A 263 -2.01 -7.18 -6.12
C GLU A 263 -0.93 -6.32 -5.45
N GLY A 264 -1.30 -5.34 -4.63
CA GLY A 264 -0.36 -4.56 -3.84
C GLY A 264 0.56 -5.44 -2.97
N GLY A 265 1.80 -5.01 -2.77
CA GLY A 265 2.76 -5.70 -1.91
C GLY A 265 2.66 -5.30 -0.44
N THR A 266 3.22 -6.13 0.45
CA THR A 266 3.45 -5.75 1.85
C THR A 266 4.79 -6.27 2.37
N GLY A 267 5.37 -5.58 3.34
CA GLY A 267 6.53 -6.07 4.08
C GLY A 267 6.17 -7.16 5.10
N ALA A 268 4.94 -7.12 5.62
CA ALA A 268 4.38 -8.12 6.54
C ALA A 268 2.85 -8.03 6.56
N GLY A 269 2.17 -9.17 6.44
CA GLY A 269 0.73 -9.29 6.56
C GLY A 269 0.27 -10.74 6.78
N PRO A 270 -0.96 -10.95 7.29
CA PRO A 270 -1.54 -12.29 7.40
C PRO A 270 -1.65 -12.93 6.02
N HIS A 271 -1.16 -14.16 5.86
CA HIS A 271 -1.12 -14.86 4.57
C HIS A 271 -2.51 -14.90 3.90
N ILE A 272 -3.56 -15.24 4.67
CA ILE A 272 -4.94 -15.32 4.18
C ILE A 272 -5.47 -13.96 3.72
N ALA A 273 -5.17 -12.89 4.45
CA ALA A 273 -5.64 -11.56 4.08
C ALA A 273 -5.09 -11.17 2.70
N THR A 274 -3.82 -11.47 2.44
CA THR A 274 -3.18 -11.19 1.15
C THR A 274 -3.71 -12.02 -0.01
N GLU A 275 -4.13 -13.27 0.19
CA GLU A 275 -4.72 -14.05 -0.92
C GLU A 275 -6.21 -13.76 -1.14
N GLU A 276 -6.96 -13.45 -0.08
CA GLU A 276 -8.43 -13.54 -0.09
C GLU A 276 -9.16 -12.23 0.20
N THR A 277 -8.46 -11.09 0.35
CA THR A 277 -9.13 -9.79 0.52
C THR A 277 -8.85 -8.81 -0.62
N GLY A 278 -9.88 -8.03 -0.94
CA GLY A 278 -9.85 -7.01 -1.98
C GLY A 278 -10.21 -7.51 -3.38
N ILE A 279 -10.08 -6.62 -4.36
CA ILE A 279 -10.33 -6.90 -5.78
C ILE A 279 -9.15 -6.45 -6.66
N PRO A 280 -8.97 -7.04 -7.86
CA PRO A 280 -7.91 -6.65 -8.78
C PRO A 280 -7.99 -5.18 -9.18
N GLY A 281 -6.84 -4.51 -9.31
CA GLY A 281 -6.76 -3.11 -9.71
C GLY A 281 -7.50 -2.79 -11.01
N ILE A 282 -7.43 -3.68 -12.01
CA ILE A 282 -8.14 -3.56 -13.29
C ILE A 282 -9.65 -3.41 -13.09
N ALA A 283 -10.24 -4.20 -12.19
CA ALA A 283 -11.66 -4.13 -11.87
C ALA A 283 -11.98 -2.87 -11.04
N ALA A 284 -11.08 -2.52 -10.11
CA ALA A 284 -11.23 -1.37 -9.22
C ALA A 284 -11.30 -0.05 -10.00
N ILE A 285 -10.41 0.19 -10.96
CA ILE A 285 -10.37 1.45 -11.72
C ILE A 285 -11.68 1.72 -12.46
N ARG A 286 -12.30 0.70 -13.05
CA ARG A 286 -13.60 0.85 -13.72
C ARG A 286 -14.71 1.24 -12.73
N GLN A 287 -14.73 0.65 -11.53
CA GLN A 287 -15.71 1.02 -10.50
C GLN A 287 -15.47 2.43 -9.96
N ALA A 288 -14.22 2.78 -9.69
CA ALA A 288 -13.83 4.12 -9.24
C ALA A 288 -14.26 5.19 -10.25
N ARG A 289 -14.02 4.97 -11.54
CA ARG A 289 -14.42 5.93 -12.59
C ARG A 289 -15.94 6.08 -12.72
N LYS A 290 -16.73 5.05 -12.40
CA LYS A 290 -18.21 5.15 -12.40
C LYS A 290 -18.76 5.90 -11.19
N ALA A 291 -17.99 6.01 -10.11
CA ALA A 291 -18.41 6.63 -8.86
C ALA A 291 -18.25 8.16 -8.84
N ILE A 292 -17.42 8.70 -9.74
CA ILE A 292 -17.13 10.12 -9.96
C ILE A 292 -17.98 10.63 -11.13
#